data_AF-A0A435FIY8-F1
#
_entry.id   AF-A0A435FIY8-F1
#
_cell.length_a   1.000
_cell.length_b   1.000
_cell.length_c   1.000
_cell.angle_alpha   90.00
_cell.angle_beta   90.00
_cell.angle_gamma   90.00
#
_symmetry.space_group_name_H-M   'P 1'
#
loop_
_entity.id
_entity.type
_entity.pdbx_description
1 polymer ?
#
loop_
_entity_poly.entity_id
_entity_poly.type
_entity_poly.pdbx_seq_one_letter_code
_entity_poly.pdbx_strand_id
1 'polypeptide(L)'
;MYFQLRKLILWPRNGAAPRVVKFEPGVVNVISGASKTGKSAVIPIIDYCLGSDKCAIPVGVIRENCSWFGILIDTLEGEKLLARREPGDQQSTGDMVLVESAEVEIPETITDKTTNVDTVKRAMNRLAGLTDLDFEPGTENGFKQRPSFRDLMAFTFQPQNVVANPDVMFFKADTTEHREKLKTIFPYVLGAVTAKILQAR
;
A
#
# COMPACT_ATOMS: atom_id res chain seq x y z
N MET A 1 13.77 0.16 -5.25
CA MET A 1 12.70 -0.86 -5.21
C MET A 1 12.08 -0.99 -6.60
N TYR A 2 12.06 -2.18 -7.20
CA TYR A 2 11.15 -2.45 -8.32
C TYR A 2 9.85 -3.01 -7.75
N PHE A 3 8.77 -2.27 -7.95
CA PHE A 3 7.43 -2.57 -7.46
C PHE A 3 6.42 -2.11 -8.51
N GLN A 4 5.68 -3.05 -9.09
CA GLN A 4 4.66 -2.75 -10.09
C GLN A 4 3.34 -3.39 -9.66
N LEU A 5 2.26 -2.61 -9.62
CA LEU A 5 0.93 -3.15 -9.38
C LEU A 5 0.43 -3.82 -10.67
N ARG A 6 0.04 -5.09 -10.58
CA ARG A 6 -0.47 -5.88 -11.73
C ARG A 6 -1.98 -6.00 -11.68
N LYS A 7 -2.53 -6.30 -10.50
CA LYS A 7 -3.97 -6.55 -10.32
C LYS A 7 -4.45 -6.06 -8.97
N LEU A 8 -5.69 -5.59 -8.91
CA LEU A 8 -6.50 -5.48 -7.69
C LEU A 8 -7.59 -6.56 -7.77
N ILE A 9 -7.78 -7.29 -6.67
CA ILE A 9 -8.62 -8.48 -6.61
C ILE A 9 -9.62 -8.32 -5.47
N LEU A 10 -10.87 -8.68 -5.74
CA LEU A 10 -11.97 -8.67 -4.79
C LEU A 10 -12.55 -10.07 -4.70
N TRP A 11 -12.44 -10.72 -3.54
CA TRP A 11 -13.11 -12.00 -3.30
C TRP A 11 -14.48 -11.75 -2.71
N PRO A 12 -15.56 -12.18 -3.38
CA PRO A 12 -16.90 -11.95 -2.88
C PRO A 12 -17.28 -12.94 -1.77
N ARG A 13 -18.21 -12.56 -0.89
CA ARG A 13 -18.72 -13.40 0.20
C ARG A 13 -19.62 -14.52 -0.27
N ASN A 14 -20.26 -14.35 -1.42
CA ASN A 14 -21.24 -15.30 -1.98
C ASN A 14 -20.58 -16.50 -2.70
N GLY A 15 -19.25 -16.64 -2.65
CA GLY A 15 -18.51 -17.72 -3.28
C GLY A 15 -18.38 -17.61 -4.81
N ALA A 16 -18.82 -16.51 -5.42
CA ALA A 16 -18.57 -16.26 -6.83
C ALA A 16 -17.07 -16.06 -7.11
N ALA A 17 -16.68 -16.19 -8.39
CA ALA A 17 -15.30 -15.99 -8.81
C ALA A 17 -14.80 -14.56 -8.44
N PRO A 18 -13.50 -14.41 -8.12
CA PRO A 18 -12.93 -13.11 -7.75
C PRO A 18 -13.07 -12.09 -8.88
N ARG A 19 -13.43 -10.86 -8.54
CA ARG A 19 -13.41 -9.75 -9.50
C ARG A 19 -12.00 -9.17 -9.57
N VAL A 20 -11.46 -9.08 -10.78
CA VAL A 20 -10.09 -8.60 -11.03
C VAL A 20 -10.10 -7.29 -11.82
N VAL A 21 -9.38 -6.29 -11.33
CA VAL A 21 -9.02 -5.06 -12.05
C VAL A 21 -7.55 -5.15 -12.42
N LYS A 22 -7.23 -5.02 -13.71
CA LYS A 22 -5.86 -5.12 -14.23
C LYS A 22 -5.20 -3.75 -14.30
N PHE A 23 -3.90 -3.72 -14.07
CA PHE A 23 -3.03 -2.55 -14.22
C PHE A 23 -1.90 -2.88 -15.17
N GLU A 24 -1.53 -1.91 -16.00
CA GLU A 24 -0.43 -2.02 -16.96
C GLU A 24 0.88 -1.59 -16.29
N PRO A 25 1.93 -2.41 -16.24
CA PRO A 25 3.22 -2.02 -15.68
C PRO A 25 3.94 -0.95 -16.50
N GLY A 26 4.85 -0.23 -15.85
CA GLY A 26 5.73 0.73 -16.50
C GLY A 26 5.03 2.00 -17.00
N VAL A 27 3.73 2.17 -16.73
CA VAL A 27 2.93 3.31 -17.16
C VAL A 27 2.10 3.90 -16.02
N VAL A 28 1.65 5.15 -16.20
CA VAL A 28 0.67 5.77 -15.31
C VAL A 28 -0.71 5.22 -15.63
N ASN A 29 -1.29 4.49 -14.69
CA ASN A 29 -2.63 3.93 -14.83
C ASN A 29 -3.69 4.96 -14.43
N VAL A 30 -4.60 5.31 -15.37
CA VAL A 30 -5.68 6.29 -15.15
C VAL A 30 -7.01 5.56 -14.97
N ILE A 31 -7.63 5.72 -13.80
CA ILE A 31 -8.93 5.11 -13.48
C ILE A 31 -10.03 6.17 -13.61
N SER A 32 -10.78 6.12 -14.71
CA SER A 32 -11.87 7.06 -15.03
C SER A 32 -13.23 6.34 -15.09
N GLY A 33 -14.33 7.10 -15.13
CA GLY A 33 -15.69 6.58 -15.28
C GLY A 33 -16.74 7.35 -14.47
N ALA A 34 -18.02 7.03 -14.70
CA ALA A 34 -19.16 7.72 -14.09
C ALA A 34 -19.10 7.75 -12.56
N SER A 35 -19.67 8.78 -11.92
CA SER A 35 -19.68 8.89 -10.45
C SER A 35 -20.33 7.68 -9.76
N LYS A 36 -19.94 7.41 -8.51
CA LYS A 36 -20.48 6.33 -7.66
C LYS A 36 -20.27 4.88 -8.16
N THR A 37 -19.33 4.65 -9.08
CA THR A 37 -19.00 3.31 -9.60
C THR A 37 -17.90 2.56 -8.84
N GLY A 38 -17.46 3.05 -7.67
CA GLY A 38 -16.46 2.39 -6.83
C GLY A 38 -14.99 2.75 -7.13
N LYS A 39 -14.72 3.64 -8.10
CA LYS A 39 -13.34 4.08 -8.44
C LYS A 39 -12.56 4.60 -7.23
N SER A 40 -13.22 5.36 -6.36
CA SER A 40 -12.59 5.95 -5.15
C SER A 40 -12.17 4.90 -4.12
N ALA A 41 -12.60 3.64 -4.25
CA ALA A 41 -12.19 2.56 -3.36
C ALA A 41 -10.86 1.90 -3.78
N VAL A 42 -10.39 2.12 -5.02
CA VAL A 42 -9.19 1.43 -5.54
C VAL A 42 -7.95 1.73 -4.71
N ILE A 43 -7.64 3.01 -4.49
CA ILE A 43 -6.47 3.43 -3.70
C ILE A 43 -6.60 2.96 -2.24
N PRO A 44 -7.75 3.15 -1.54
CA PRO A 44 -7.95 2.59 -0.21
C PRO A 44 -7.76 1.06 -0.11
N ILE A 45 -8.19 0.29 -1.11
CA ILE A 45 -8.00 -1.16 -1.14
C ILE A 45 -6.51 -1.49 -1.23
N ILE A 46 -5.79 -0.86 -2.16
CA ILE A 46 -4.35 -1.07 -2.32
C ILE A 46 -3.61 -0.68 -1.04
N ASP A 47 -3.91 0.49 -0.47
CA ASP A 47 -3.31 0.98 0.79
C ASP A 47 -3.58 0.01 1.95
N TYR A 48 -4.79 -0.54 2.03
CA TYR A 48 -5.18 -1.50 3.05
C TYR A 48 -4.41 -2.82 2.91
N CYS A 49 -4.26 -3.35 1.69
CA CYS A 49 -3.48 -4.56 1.41
C CYS A 49 -1.98 -4.35 1.63
N LEU A 50 -1.49 -3.11 1.50
CA LEU A 50 -0.13 -2.71 1.84
C LEU A 50 0.05 -2.38 3.33
N GLY A 51 -0.85 -2.84 4.19
CA GLY A 51 -0.68 -2.78 5.65
C GLY A 51 -1.03 -1.44 6.29
N SER A 52 -2.00 -0.70 5.76
CA SER A 52 -2.55 0.49 6.45
C SER A 52 -3.11 0.12 7.83
N ASP A 53 -2.96 0.99 8.83
CA ASP A 53 -3.42 0.69 10.20
C ASP A 53 -4.96 0.71 10.31
N LYS A 54 -5.63 1.41 9.38
CA LYS A 54 -7.09 1.52 9.30
C LYS A 54 -7.59 1.11 7.92
N CYS A 55 -8.79 0.52 7.88
CA CYS A 55 -9.52 0.27 6.65
C CYS A 55 -10.23 1.55 6.19
N ALA A 56 -9.62 2.28 5.25
CA ALA A 56 -10.22 3.47 4.64
C ALA A 56 -11.14 3.15 3.46
N ILE A 57 -11.41 1.87 3.19
CA ILE A 57 -12.30 1.45 2.12
C ILE A 57 -13.73 1.92 2.47
N PRO A 58 -14.41 2.67 1.58
CA PRO A 58 -15.76 3.15 1.86
C PRO A 58 -16.71 2.01 2.25
N VAL A 59 -17.52 2.25 3.29
CA VAL A 59 -18.62 1.37 3.68
C VAL A 59 -19.65 1.30 2.54
N GLY A 60 -20.35 0.18 2.43
CA GLY A 60 -21.35 -0.08 1.39
C GLY A 60 -20.96 -1.25 0.51
N VAL A 61 -21.40 -1.20 -0.76
CA VAL A 61 -21.39 -2.31 -1.71
C VAL A 61 -20.10 -3.14 -1.70
N ILE A 62 -18.92 -2.50 -1.76
CA ILE A 62 -17.66 -3.25 -1.82
C ILE A 62 -17.40 -4.02 -0.51
N ARG A 63 -17.51 -3.36 0.66
CA ARG A 63 -17.23 -4.00 1.96
C ARG A 63 -18.29 -5.03 2.37
N GLU A 64 -19.54 -4.76 2.04
CA GLU A 64 -20.66 -5.66 2.33
C GLU A 64 -20.58 -6.94 1.49
N ASN A 65 -20.12 -6.84 0.23
CA ASN A 65 -20.09 -7.98 -0.68
C ASN A 65 -18.75 -8.73 -0.74
N CYS A 66 -17.65 -8.18 -0.21
CA CYS A 66 -16.33 -8.83 -0.27
C CYS A 66 -15.90 -9.42 1.08
N SER A 67 -15.30 -10.61 1.04
CA SER A 67 -14.67 -11.27 2.21
C SER A 67 -13.20 -10.90 2.35
N TRP A 68 -12.51 -10.73 1.22
CA TRP A 68 -11.10 -10.34 1.14
C TRP A 68 -10.87 -9.32 0.04
N PHE A 69 -9.87 -8.48 0.25
CA PHE A 69 -9.30 -7.60 -0.76
C PHE A 69 -7.87 -8.01 -1.02
N GLY A 70 -7.38 -7.84 -2.24
CA GLY A 70 -5.98 -8.11 -2.52
C GLY A 70 -5.41 -7.38 -3.70
N ILE A 71 -4.10 -7.50 -3.81
CA ILE A 71 -3.29 -6.96 -4.88
C ILE A 71 -2.27 -7.99 -5.31
N LEU A 72 -2.05 -8.07 -6.62
CA LEU A 72 -0.92 -8.78 -7.20
C LEU A 72 0.12 -7.73 -7.58
N ILE A 73 1.33 -7.88 -7.06
CA ILE A 73 2.46 -7.01 -7.34
C ILE A 73 3.59 -7.80 -7.98
N ASP A 74 4.34 -7.14 -8.86
CA ASP A 74 5.56 -7.65 -9.45
C ASP A 74 6.78 -6.98 -8.80
N THR A 75 7.80 -7.79 -8.50
CA THR A 75 9.00 -7.41 -7.74
C THR A 75 10.24 -8.08 -8.34
N LEU A 76 11.45 -7.68 -7.94
CA LEU A 76 12.69 -8.34 -8.41
C LEU A 76 12.76 -9.83 -8.05
N GLU A 77 11.99 -10.26 -7.06
CA GLU A 77 11.96 -11.63 -6.56
C GLU A 77 10.75 -12.43 -7.11
N GLY A 78 10.09 -11.92 -8.15
CA GLY A 78 8.87 -12.49 -8.70
C GLY A 78 7.58 -11.84 -8.17
N GLU A 79 6.45 -12.44 -8.55
CA GLU A 79 5.12 -11.98 -8.18
C GLU A 79 4.80 -12.26 -6.70
N LYS A 80 4.04 -11.34 -6.10
CA LYS A 80 3.54 -11.47 -4.73
C LYS A 80 2.06 -11.12 -4.69
N LEU A 81 1.24 -12.05 -4.21
CA LEU A 81 -0.16 -11.80 -3.90
C LEU A 81 -0.29 -11.42 -2.43
N LEU A 82 -0.80 -10.22 -2.19
CA LEU A 82 -1.15 -9.73 -0.86
C LEU A 82 -2.67 -9.66 -0.76
N ALA A 83 -3.27 -10.39 0.17
CA ALA A 83 -4.69 -10.23 0.48
C ALA A 83 -4.89 -9.91 1.95
N ARG A 84 -5.91 -9.12 2.26
CA ARG A 84 -6.29 -8.74 3.63
C ARG A 84 -7.79 -8.88 3.83
N ARG A 85 -8.17 -9.46 4.96
CA ARG A 85 -9.57 -9.77 5.28
C ARG A 85 -10.37 -8.47 5.44
N GLU A 86 -11.63 -8.48 5.01
CA GLU A 86 -12.58 -7.41 5.33
C GLU A 86 -12.80 -7.37 6.86
N PRO A 87 -12.68 -6.21 7.52
CA PRO A 87 -12.60 -6.15 8.98
C PRO A 87 -13.95 -6.18 9.73
N GLY A 88 -15.09 -6.27 9.04
CA GLY A 88 -16.42 -6.13 9.65
C GLY A 88 -16.56 -4.78 10.37
N ASP A 89 -17.02 -4.82 11.62
CA ASP A 89 -17.19 -3.62 12.44
C ASP A 89 -15.87 -3.10 13.05
N GLN A 90 -14.76 -3.80 12.84
CA GLN A 90 -13.45 -3.39 13.37
C GLN A 90 -12.80 -2.30 12.50
N GLN A 91 -11.90 -1.52 13.09
CA GLN A 91 -11.14 -0.50 12.35
C GLN A 91 -10.23 -1.11 11.27
N SER A 92 -9.66 -2.28 11.54
CA SER A 92 -8.87 -3.09 10.62
C SER A 92 -8.71 -4.50 11.17
N THR A 93 -8.18 -5.42 10.37
CA THR A 93 -7.73 -6.74 10.84
C THR A 93 -6.25 -6.93 10.51
N GLY A 94 -5.53 -7.71 11.33
CA GLY A 94 -4.18 -8.15 11.02
C GLY A 94 -4.13 -9.33 10.05
N ASP A 95 -5.27 -9.95 9.74
CA ASP A 95 -5.35 -11.19 8.96
C ASP A 95 -4.99 -10.95 7.49
N MET A 96 -3.92 -11.61 7.05
CA MET A 96 -3.40 -11.46 5.71
C MET A 96 -3.04 -12.81 5.06
N VAL A 97 -3.02 -12.80 3.74
CA VAL A 97 -2.44 -13.86 2.92
C VAL A 97 -1.28 -13.26 2.14
N LEU A 98 -0.15 -13.96 2.15
CA LEU A 98 1.00 -13.70 1.30
C LEU A 98 1.29 -14.98 0.51
N VAL A 99 1.30 -14.86 -0.82
CA VAL A 99 1.76 -15.92 -1.73
C VAL A 99 2.88 -15.34 -2.59
N GLU A 100 3.99 -16.08 -2.70
CA GLU A 100 5.18 -15.66 -3.43
C GLU A 100 5.55 -16.73 -4.45
N SER A 101 5.73 -16.34 -5.72
CA SER A 101 6.10 -17.24 -6.81
C SER A 101 6.70 -16.43 -7.97
N ALA A 102 7.38 -17.08 -8.91
CA ALA A 102 7.77 -16.43 -10.17
C ALA A 102 6.53 -15.91 -10.92
N GLU A 103 5.44 -16.71 -10.92
CA GLU A 103 4.12 -16.36 -11.41
C GLU A 103 3.08 -16.88 -10.41
N VAL A 104 2.19 -16.00 -9.95
CA VAL A 104 1.18 -16.34 -8.94
C VAL A 104 -0.18 -16.54 -9.58
N GLU A 105 -0.71 -17.75 -9.40
CA GLU A 105 -2.12 -18.03 -9.70
C GLU A 105 -3.02 -17.44 -8.63
N ILE A 106 -4.09 -16.76 -9.05
CA ILE A 106 -5.05 -16.14 -8.11
C ILE A 106 -5.99 -17.24 -7.62
N PRO A 107 -6.06 -17.51 -6.31
CA PRO A 107 -6.96 -18.53 -5.79
C PRO A 107 -8.42 -18.08 -5.98
N GLU A 108 -9.29 -19.03 -6.34
CA GLU A 108 -10.73 -18.77 -6.48
C GLU A 108 -11.37 -18.31 -5.16
N THR A 109 -10.89 -18.85 -4.03
CA THR A 109 -11.36 -18.52 -2.69
C THR A 109 -10.21 -18.44 -1.69
N ILE A 110 -10.40 -17.66 -0.62
CA ILE A 110 -9.48 -17.60 0.52
C ILE A 110 -10.24 -18.07 1.75
N THR A 111 -9.85 -19.23 2.28
CA THR A 111 -10.48 -19.86 3.44
C THR A 111 -9.98 -19.25 4.75
N ASP A 112 -8.66 -19.08 4.88
CA ASP A 112 -8.04 -18.51 6.07
C ASP A 112 -6.79 -17.69 5.75
N LYS A 113 -6.31 -16.94 6.76
CA LYS A 113 -5.05 -16.21 6.70
C LYS A 113 -3.86 -17.19 6.65
N THR A 114 -2.80 -16.77 5.99
CA THR A 114 -1.50 -17.46 6.05
C THR A 114 -0.45 -16.66 6.80
N THR A 115 -0.71 -15.38 7.06
CA THR A 115 0.22 -14.46 7.69
C THR A 115 -0.50 -13.29 8.37
N ASN A 116 0.28 -12.30 8.82
CA ASN A 116 -0.21 -11.07 9.42
C ASN A 116 0.40 -9.80 8.81
N VAL A 117 -0.21 -8.66 9.13
CA VAL A 117 0.20 -7.34 8.64
C VAL A 117 1.64 -6.98 8.94
N ASP A 118 2.16 -7.34 10.12
CA ASP A 118 3.54 -7.00 10.50
C ASP A 118 4.57 -7.79 9.68
N THR A 119 4.23 -9.02 9.32
CA THR A 119 5.06 -9.85 8.45
C THR A 119 5.09 -9.31 7.03
N VAL A 120 3.94 -8.87 6.51
CA VAL A 120 3.88 -8.18 5.20
C VAL A 120 4.66 -6.86 5.24
N LYS A 121 4.50 -6.03 6.29
CA LYS A 121 5.26 -4.78 6.44
C LYS A 121 6.76 -5.03 6.45
N ARG A 122 7.23 -6.05 7.17
CA ARG A 122 8.66 -6.45 7.18
C ARG A 122 9.14 -6.90 5.80
N ALA A 123 8.37 -7.73 5.10
CA ALA A 123 8.71 -8.17 3.75
C ALA A 123 8.81 -6.99 2.77
N MET A 124 7.87 -6.06 2.82
CA MET A 124 7.89 -4.87 1.97
C MET A 124 9.02 -3.91 2.32
N ASN A 125 9.37 -3.74 3.60
CA ASN A 125 10.56 -2.98 4.02
C ASN A 125 11.85 -3.58 3.46
N ARG A 126 12.00 -4.92 3.51
CA ARG A 126 13.15 -5.62 2.93
C ARG A 126 13.26 -5.37 1.42
N LEU A 127 12.14 -5.47 0.69
CA LEU A 127 12.08 -5.20 -0.75
C LEU A 127 12.35 -3.73 -1.09
N ALA A 128 11.94 -2.81 -0.22
CA ALA A 128 12.15 -1.39 -0.42
C ALA A 128 13.64 -1.04 -0.39
N GLY A 129 14.46 -1.81 0.35
CA GLY A 129 15.91 -1.60 0.47
C GLY A 129 16.24 -0.27 1.13
N LEU A 130 15.36 0.20 2.02
CA LEU A 130 15.54 1.45 2.75
C LEU A 130 16.53 1.25 3.90
N THR A 131 17.18 2.34 4.32
CA THR A 131 18.09 2.32 5.47
C THR A 131 17.36 1.95 6.76
N ASP A 132 17.98 1.11 7.58
CA ASP A 132 17.52 0.83 8.95
C ASP A 132 17.99 1.91 9.96
N LEU A 133 18.81 2.87 9.52
CA LEU A 133 19.28 3.98 10.35
C LEU A 133 18.19 5.05 10.51
N ASP A 134 18.11 5.60 11.73
CA ASP A 134 17.36 6.82 11.99
C ASP A 134 18.01 8.02 11.27
N PHE A 135 17.20 9.00 10.88
CA PHE A 135 17.69 10.23 10.26
C PHE A 135 18.40 11.14 11.27
N GLU A 136 17.97 11.09 12.54
CA GLU A 136 18.59 11.78 13.68
C GLU A 136 18.56 10.83 14.90
N PRO A 137 19.64 10.10 15.19
CA PRO A 137 19.71 9.21 16.34
C PRO A 137 19.54 9.96 17.68
N GLY A 138 18.77 9.39 18.61
CA GLY A 138 18.58 9.94 19.96
C GLY A 138 17.56 11.08 20.08
N THR A 139 16.89 11.46 18.99
CA THR A 139 15.77 12.40 19.04
C THR A 139 14.47 11.71 19.49
N GLU A 140 13.66 12.40 20.28
CA GLU A 140 12.30 11.96 20.62
C GLU A 140 11.31 12.19 19.46
N ASN A 141 11.74 12.88 18.39
CA ASN A 141 10.91 13.15 17.24
C ASN A 141 10.70 11.89 16.37
N GLY A 142 9.55 11.25 16.50
CA GLY A 142 9.16 10.08 15.71
C GLY A 142 9.25 10.26 14.19
N PHE A 143 9.15 11.49 13.67
CA PHE A 143 9.28 11.78 12.24
C PHE A 143 10.72 11.63 11.71
N LYS A 144 11.70 11.53 12.60
CA LYS A 144 13.13 11.34 12.29
C LYS A 144 13.60 9.91 12.46
N GLN A 145 12.69 9.00 12.83
CA GLN A 145 12.97 7.57 12.84
C GLN A 145 13.21 7.03 11.43
N ARG A 146 13.77 5.82 11.35
CA ARG A 146 14.03 5.11 10.09
C ARG A 146 12.85 5.16 9.10
N PRO A 147 13.14 5.25 7.80
CA PRO A 147 12.11 5.21 6.76
C PRO A 147 11.48 3.82 6.67
N SER A 148 10.21 3.79 6.30
CA SER A 148 9.43 2.58 6.02
C SER A 148 8.95 2.59 4.57
N PHE A 149 8.71 1.43 3.96
CA PHE A 149 8.12 1.34 2.62
C PHE A 149 6.77 2.08 2.54
N ARG A 150 6.06 2.17 3.67
CA ARG A 150 4.80 2.91 3.80
C ARG A 150 4.96 4.38 3.49
N ASP A 151 6.11 4.97 3.82
CA ASP A 151 6.42 6.36 3.53
C ASP A 151 6.52 6.61 2.01
N LEU A 152 6.87 5.59 1.24
CA LEU A 152 6.94 5.66 -0.23
C LEU A 152 5.56 5.74 -0.91
N MET A 153 4.48 5.40 -0.19
CA MET A 153 3.11 5.45 -0.73
C MET A 153 2.69 6.87 -1.13
N ALA A 154 3.28 7.89 -0.49
CA ALA A 154 3.05 9.31 -0.81
C ALA A 154 3.38 9.64 -2.29
N PHE A 155 4.28 8.87 -2.91
CA PHE A 155 4.74 9.05 -4.29
C PHE A 155 4.00 8.17 -5.30
N THR A 156 3.20 7.21 -4.84
CA THR A 156 2.62 6.16 -5.70
C THR A 156 1.22 6.52 -6.19
N PHE A 157 0.47 7.32 -5.42
CA PHE A 157 -0.95 7.56 -5.66
C PHE A 157 -1.26 9.04 -5.91
N GLN A 158 -2.23 9.28 -6.79
CA GLN A 158 -2.76 10.60 -7.12
C GLN A 158 -4.30 10.53 -7.10
N PRO A 159 -4.93 10.49 -5.92
CA PRO A 159 -6.39 10.49 -5.81
C PRO A 159 -6.99 11.82 -6.27
N GLN A 160 -8.30 11.84 -6.52
CA GLN A 160 -9.01 13.02 -7.01
C GLN A 160 -8.78 14.28 -6.16
N ASN A 161 -8.73 14.15 -4.84
CA ASN A 161 -8.50 15.28 -3.93
C ASN A 161 -7.05 15.79 -3.92
N VAL A 162 -6.11 15.10 -4.56
CA VAL A 162 -4.75 15.59 -4.82
C VAL A 162 -4.71 16.21 -6.21
N VAL A 163 -5.21 15.51 -7.23
CA VAL A 163 -5.20 16.01 -8.62
C VAL A 163 -6.00 17.31 -8.79
N ALA A 164 -7.10 17.46 -8.06
CA ALA A 164 -7.96 18.65 -8.13
C ALA A 164 -7.53 19.77 -7.17
N ASN A 165 -6.48 19.57 -6.37
CA ASN A 165 -6.07 20.50 -5.33
C ASN A 165 -4.81 21.27 -5.75
N PRO A 166 -4.87 22.61 -5.88
CA PRO A 166 -3.70 23.41 -6.27
C PRO A 166 -2.61 23.46 -5.20
N ASP A 167 -2.94 23.14 -3.94
CA ASP A 167 -2.05 23.34 -2.78
C ASP A 167 -1.43 22.03 -2.26
N VAL A 168 -1.86 20.86 -2.76
CA VAL A 168 -1.41 19.55 -2.28
C VAL A 168 -0.89 18.69 -3.42
N MET A 169 0.38 18.29 -3.34
CA MET A 169 1.05 17.50 -4.40
C MET A 169 1.17 16.00 -4.08
N PHE A 170 1.29 15.63 -2.80
CA PHE A 170 1.59 14.26 -2.39
C PHE A 170 0.43 13.61 -1.64
N PHE A 171 0.27 12.31 -1.82
CA PHE A 171 -0.77 11.54 -1.15
C PHE A 171 -0.56 11.53 0.37
N LYS A 172 -1.66 11.74 1.12
CA LYS A 172 -1.72 11.87 2.60
C LYS A 172 -0.95 13.05 3.19
N ALA A 173 -0.42 13.97 2.38
CA ALA A 173 0.31 15.15 2.88
C ALA A 173 -0.60 16.20 3.57
N ASP A 174 -1.91 15.96 3.61
CA ASP A 174 -2.91 16.75 4.34
C ASP A 174 -2.85 16.53 5.86
N THR A 175 -2.23 15.44 6.35
CA THR A 175 -2.01 15.25 7.79
C THR A 175 -0.61 15.68 8.23
N THR A 176 -0.50 16.30 9.41
CA THR A 176 0.78 16.78 9.95
C THR A 176 1.82 15.67 10.03
N GLU A 177 1.45 14.50 10.54
CA GLU A 177 2.34 13.35 10.68
C GLU A 177 2.95 12.90 9.35
N HIS A 178 2.11 12.68 8.33
CA HIS A 178 2.58 12.25 7.03
C HIS A 178 3.39 13.35 6.34
N ARG A 179 3.00 14.61 6.52
CA ARG A 179 3.73 15.76 5.97
C ARG A 179 5.13 15.91 6.58
N GLU A 180 5.27 15.79 7.90
CA GLU A 180 6.58 15.88 8.55
C GLU A 180 7.47 14.68 8.19
N LYS A 181 6.90 13.46 8.15
CA LYS A 181 7.64 12.27 7.69
C LYS A 181 8.06 12.41 6.22
N LEU A 182 7.19 12.96 5.37
CA LEU A 182 7.46 13.22 3.96
C LEU A 182 8.64 14.19 3.79
N LYS A 183 8.67 15.30 4.54
CA LYS A 183 9.82 16.24 4.52
C LYS A 183 11.13 15.54 4.88
N THR A 184 11.10 14.61 5.83
CA THR A 184 12.29 13.85 6.24
C THR A 184 12.75 12.88 5.14
N ILE A 185 11.82 12.12 4.54
CA ILE A 185 12.18 11.07 3.58
C ILE A 185 12.41 11.61 2.15
N PHE A 186 11.85 12.76 1.80
CA PHE A 186 11.93 13.29 0.44
C PHE A 186 13.37 13.47 -0.08
N PRO A 187 14.31 14.08 0.67
CA PRO A 187 15.71 14.16 0.25
C PRO A 187 16.38 12.80 0.09
N TYR A 188 15.97 11.81 0.88
CA TYR A 188 16.50 10.44 0.80
C TYR A 188 16.03 9.73 -0.47
N VAL A 189 14.74 9.84 -0.81
CA VAL A 189 14.17 9.28 -2.05
C VAL A 189 14.80 9.92 -3.29
N LEU A 190 15.13 11.22 -3.24
CA LEU A 190 15.85 11.91 -4.30
C LEU A 190 17.35 11.57 -4.36
N GLY A 191 17.89 10.83 -3.39
CA GLY A 191 19.31 10.53 -3.29
C GLY A 191 20.19 11.69 -2.82
N ALA A 192 19.60 12.82 -2.43
CA ALA A 192 20.32 13.96 -1.86
C ALA A 192 20.86 13.65 -0.45
N VAL A 193 20.18 12.75 0.28
CA VAL A 193 20.66 12.14 1.54
C VAL A 193 20.80 10.64 1.31
N THR A 194 21.95 10.07 1.67
CA THR A 194 22.22 8.63 1.50
C THR A 194 22.48 7.97 2.85
N ALA A 195 22.38 6.64 2.91
CA ALA A 195 22.71 5.88 4.12
C ALA A 195 24.15 6.16 4.60
N LYS A 196 25.10 6.36 3.66
CA LYS A 196 26.49 6.74 3.97
C LYS A 196 26.58 8.11 4.65
N ILE A 197 25.77 9.08 4.21
CA ILE A 197 25.72 10.41 4.84
C ILE A 197 25.11 10.31 6.24
N LEU A 198 24.06 9.50 6.42
CA LEU A 198 23.42 9.30 7.72
C LEU A 198 24.34 8.60 8.72
N GLN A 199 25.10 7.60 8.27
CA GLN A 199 26.04 6.87 9.12
C GLN A 199 27.24 7.73 9.57
N ALA A 200 27.59 8.76 8.82
CA ALA A 200 28.69 9.67 9.13
C ALA A 200 28.31 10.79 10.11
N ARG A 201 27.02 10.89 10.49
CA ARG A 201 26.51 11.84 11.49
C ARG A 201 26.48 11.19 12.87
#